data_AF-A0A353HC68-F1
#
_entry.id   AF-A0A353HC68-F1
#
_cell.length_a   1.000
_cell.length_b   1.000
_cell.length_c   1.000
_cell.angle_alpha   90.00
_cell.angle_beta   90.00
_cell.angle_gamma   90.00
#
_symmetry.space_group_name_H-M   'P 1'
#
loop_
_entity.id
_entity.type
_entity.pdbx_description
1 polymer ?
#
loop_
_entity_poly.entity_id
_entity_poly.type
_entity_poly.pdbx_seq_one_letter_code
_entity_poly.pdbx_strand_id
1 'polypeptide(L)'
;KKREYYKLLTSLDNGYNIYENKYALPTCFTFNSDTLPDLNTDDYFESMQNLYTFLGGEGELFTPYPDFNITEYDEHFTVWHALNPAGEWFVKFDFPSDYKITANGQTLESNKLSFGYSVVSSGWGINIACENKTITKSDVEKYIKYMVIEPVKLQTLYNNLFYKEDKKDEDKKDGLNLYDQHIIRYNETKTGVNFTIKDASENQYVYLSNVVLKNSKLKINGKNATFIENKAGLMIFKLEKGDNTVKTSYTSPYPFISLACMVVSVLLVLGLTMLRRKTKFLTYDATQSVLYYASAVLTTVLIVFFIVYPLILFIDKAFLNVNLGRIISKL
;
A
#
# COMPACT_ATOMS: atom_id res chain seq x y z
N LYS A 1 31.04 -3.59 8.40
CA LYS A 1 30.20 -3.50 9.63
C LYS A 1 28.74 -3.72 9.23
N LYS A 2 28.16 -4.88 9.56
CA LYS A 2 26.70 -5.11 9.44
C LYS A 2 26.01 -4.07 10.33
N ARG A 3 25.28 -3.13 9.74
CA ARG A 3 24.47 -2.18 10.49
C ARG A 3 23.12 -2.85 10.69
N GLU A 4 22.80 -3.21 11.93
CA GLU A 4 21.48 -3.71 12.30
C GLU A 4 20.53 -2.51 12.36
N TYR A 5 19.80 -2.28 11.26
CA TYR A 5 18.82 -1.18 11.14
C TYR A 5 17.42 -1.57 11.63
N TYR A 6 17.26 -2.80 12.09
CA TYR A 6 15.96 -3.43 12.27
C TYR A 6 15.89 -3.98 13.68
N LYS A 7 14.88 -3.56 14.45
CA LYS A 7 14.52 -4.25 15.69
C LYS A 7 13.54 -5.35 15.31
N LEU A 8 14.00 -6.61 15.41
CA LEU A 8 13.13 -7.77 15.21
C LEU A 8 12.11 -7.82 16.35
N LEU A 9 10.82 -7.74 16.03
CA LEU A 9 9.76 -8.13 16.95
C LEU A 9 9.73 -9.68 16.94
N THR A 10 10.33 -10.33 17.93
CA THR A 10 10.63 -11.78 17.88
C THR A 10 9.42 -12.71 17.88
N SER A 11 9.41 -13.59 16.86
CA SER A 11 8.93 -14.97 16.71
C SER A 11 7.58 -15.40 17.28
N LEU A 12 6.66 -15.79 16.38
CA LEU A 12 5.57 -16.73 16.68
C LEU A 12 5.33 -17.71 15.53
N ASP A 13 5.10 -18.98 15.90
CA ASP A 13 4.77 -20.10 15.02
C ASP A 13 3.64 -19.72 14.05
N ASN A 14 3.97 -19.58 12.76
CA ASN A 14 3.09 -19.24 11.62
C ASN A 14 2.86 -17.74 11.28
N GLY A 15 3.62 -16.79 11.84
CA GLY A 15 3.54 -15.35 11.50
C GLY A 15 4.74 -14.80 10.71
N TYR A 16 4.57 -13.66 10.03
CA TYR A 16 5.70 -12.91 9.45
C TYR A 16 6.40 -12.06 10.51
N ASN A 17 7.73 -11.97 10.46
CA ASN A 17 8.51 -11.11 11.34
C ASN A 17 8.35 -9.64 10.92
N ILE A 18 7.93 -8.80 11.85
CA ILE A 18 7.78 -7.36 11.62
C ILE A 18 9.01 -6.66 12.19
N TYR A 19 9.61 -5.80 11.38
CA TYR A 19 10.78 -5.04 11.76
C TYR A 19 10.42 -3.57 11.77
N GLU A 20 10.46 -2.96 12.96
CA GLU A 20 10.40 -1.51 13.06
C GLU A 20 11.79 -0.90 12.89
N ASN A 21 11.81 0.28 12.31
CA ASN A 21 13.00 1.04 12.02
C ASN A 21 12.83 2.47 12.54
N LYS A 22 13.84 2.98 13.24
CA LYS A 22 13.93 4.38 13.69
C LYS A 22 13.97 5.42 12.56
N TYR A 23 14.05 4.96 11.31
CA TYR A 23 14.02 5.76 10.09
C TYR A 23 12.69 5.64 9.33
N ALA A 24 11.63 5.19 10.00
CA ALA A 24 10.28 5.12 9.45
C ALA A 24 9.28 5.59 10.51
N LEU A 25 8.09 6.00 10.07
CA LEU A 25 6.97 6.20 10.99
C LEU A 25 6.58 4.84 11.61
N PRO A 26 6.14 4.82 12.88
CA PRO A 26 5.68 3.59 13.52
C PRO A 26 4.55 2.93 12.72
N THR A 27 4.61 1.62 12.55
CA THR A 27 3.62 0.89 11.74
C THR A 27 2.36 0.55 12.52
N CYS A 28 2.46 0.43 13.85
CA CYS A 28 1.31 0.15 14.71
C CYS A 28 1.51 0.72 16.12
N PHE A 29 0.56 1.55 16.57
CA PHE A 29 0.64 2.13 17.91
C PHE A 29 -0.74 2.44 18.48
N THR A 30 -0.80 2.51 19.81
CA THR A 30 -1.96 3.05 20.53
C THR A 30 -1.79 4.54 20.82
N PHE A 31 -2.91 5.26 20.78
CA PHE A 31 -2.94 6.67 21.18
C PHE A 31 -4.24 6.98 21.89
N ASN A 32 -4.14 7.91 22.85
CA ASN A 32 -5.28 8.47 23.55
C ASN A 32 -5.52 9.86 22.98
N SER A 33 -6.69 10.07 22.39
CA SER A 33 -7.03 11.39 21.87
C SER A 33 -8.53 11.56 21.71
N ASP A 34 -9.00 12.77 22.02
CA ASP A 34 -10.34 13.21 21.65
C ASP A 34 -10.40 13.60 20.16
N THR A 35 -9.23 13.80 19.53
CA THR A 35 -9.09 14.19 18.11
C THR A 35 -8.22 13.19 17.35
N LEU A 36 -8.73 12.68 16.24
CA LEU A 36 -7.97 11.78 15.36
C LEU A 36 -6.97 12.57 14.49
N PRO A 37 -5.89 11.93 13.99
CA PRO A 37 -5.06 12.56 12.97
C PRO A 37 -5.93 12.88 11.75
N ASP A 38 -5.82 14.10 11.22
CA ASP A 38 -6.54 14.49 10.02
C ASP A 38 -5.87 13.89 8.78
N LEU A 39 -6.37 12.74 8.37
CA LEU A 39 -5.92 12.01 7.19
C LEU A 39 -6.93 12.12 6.04
N ASN A 40 -7.82 13.13 6.08
CA ASN A 40 -8.90 13.33 5.11
C ASN A 40 -8.57 14.36 4.02
N THR A 41 -7.30 14.55 3.74
CA THR A 41 -6.80 15.37 2.62
C THR A 41 -6.45 14.51 1.40
N ASP A 42 -6.56 15.11 0.21
CA ASP A 42 -6.11 14.52 -1.06
C ASP A 42 -4.60 14.73 -1.28
N ASP A 43 -3.96 15.63 -0.51
CA ASP A 43 -2.52 15.86 -0.58
C ASP A 43 -1.77 14.87 0.34
N TYR A 44 -0.99 13.96 -0.28
CA TYR A 44 -0.15 13.02 0.46
C TYR A 44 0.78 13.70 1.46
N PHE A 45 1.38 14.83 1.09
CA PHE A 45 2.36 15.52 1.94
C PHE A 45 1.68 16.08 3.19
N GLU A 46 0.49 16.66 3.03
CA GLU A 46 -0.32 17.15 4.15
C GLU A 46 -0.79 16.00 5.05
N SER A 47 -1.29 14.89 4.47
CA SER A 47 -1.72 13.71 5.24
C SER A 47 -0.58 13.15 6.09
N MET A 48 0.61 13.01 5.51
CA MET A 48 1.79 12.54 6.22
C MET A 48 2.30 13.54 7.25
N GLN A 49 2.24 14.84 6.96
CA GLN A 49 2.57 15.89 7.92
C GLN A 49 1.62 15.84 9.12
N ASN A 50 0.32 15.70 8.90
CA ASN A 50 -0.67 15.60 9.97
C ASN A 50 -0.42 14.38 10.86
N LEU A 51 -0.07 13.23 10.27
CA LEU A 51 0.33 12.04 11.04
C LEU A 51 1.62 12.28 11.84
N TYR A 52 2.63 12.93 11.24
CA TYR A 52 3.89 13.24 11.90
C TYR A 52 3.70 14.17 13.10
N THR A 53 2.99 15.28 12.91
CA THR A 53 2.68 16.24 13.98
C THR A 53 1.82 15.58 15.07
N PHE A 54 0.84 14.76 14.67
CA PHE A 54 0.00 14.02 15.62
C PHE A 54 0.82 13.10 16.53
N LEU A 55 1.87 12.48 15.98
CA LEU A 55 2.82 11.65 16.71
C LEU A 55 3.80 12.46 17.58
N GLY A 56 3.68 13.78 17.67
CA GLY A 56 4.59 14.64 18.41
C GLY A 56 5.87 14.98 17.64
N GLY A 57 5.83 14.87 16.31
CA GLY A 57 6.87 15.37 15.44
C GLY A 57 6.97 16.89 15.51
N GLU A 58 8.20 17.40 15.59
CA GLU A 58 8.47 18.83 15.66
C GLU A 58 8.77 19.39 14.26
N GLY A 59 8.09 20.46 13.88
CA GLY A 59 8.27 21.13 12.60
C GLY A 59 7.73 20.34 11.40
N GLU A 60 8.26 20.67 10.22
CA GLU A 60 7.86 20.04 8.95
C GLU A 60 8.57 18.68 8.79
N LEU A 61 7.83 17.62 8.46
CA LEU A 61 8.36 16.31 8.10
C LEU A 61 9.19 16.40 6.82
N PHE A 62 8.69 17.11 5.81
CA PHE A 62 9.34 17.23 4.51
C PHE A 62 10.17 18.51 4.42
N THR A 63 11.46 18.38 4.09
CA THR A 63 12.32 19.53 3.79
C THR A 63 12.26 19.80 2.28
N PRO A 64 11.86 21.01 1.83
CA PRO A 64 11.92 21.38 0.42
C PRO A 64 13.36 21.65 -0.02
N TYR A 65 13.72 21.18 -1.21
CA TYR A 65 15.00 21.43 -1.86
C TYR A 65 14.77 22.24 -3.14
N PRO A 66 15.10 23.55 -3.12
CA PRO A 66 14.80 24.45 -4.23
C PRO A 66 15.76 24.29 -5.42
N ASP A 67 16.94 23.71 -5.22
CA ASP A 67 18.00 23.70 -6.22
C ASP A 67 17.84 22.53 -7.19
N PHE A 68 17.11 22.72 -8.28
CA PHE A 68 17.04 21.75 -9.37
C PHE A 68 17.28 22.42 -10.73
N ASN A 69 17.85 21.64 -11.65
CA ASN A 69 18.10 22.09 -13.01
C ASN A 69 16.93 21.70 -13.90
N ILE A 70 16.51 22.63 -14.76
CA ILE A 70 15.47 22.36 -15.76
C ILE A 70 16.10 22.50 -17.14
N THR A 71 16.02 21.44 -17.93
CA THR A 71 16.36 21.44 -19.36
C THR A 71 15.07 21.40 -20.17
N GLU A 72 14.93 22.32 -21.11
CA GLU A 72 13.78 22.41 -22.01
C GLU A 72 14.04 21.62 -23.30
N TYR A 73 13.05 20.83 -23.71
CA TYR A 73 12.99 20.12 -24.97
C TYR A 73 11.65 20.43 -25.65
N ASP A 74 11.54 20.16 -26.95
CA ASP A 74 10.39 20.54 -27.77
C ASP A 74 9.02 20.06 -27.21
N GLU A 75 9.01 18.88 -26.56
CA GLU A 75 7.77 18.24 -26.09
C GLU A 75 7.69 18.08 -24.56
N HIS A 76 8.77 18.39 -23.83
CA HIS A 76 8.84 18.16 -22.39
C HIS A 76 9.96 18.96 -21.72
N PHE A 77 9.90 19.06 -20.40
CA PHE A 77 10.98 19.56 -19.56
C PHE A 77 11.61 18.40 -18.82
N THR A 78 12.94 18.33 -18.78
CA THR A 78 13.62 17.42 -17.86
C THR A 78 14.05 18.19 -16.62
N VAL A 79 13.56 17.75 -15.46
CA VAL A 79 13.91 18.31 -14.16
C VAL A 79 14.91 17.38 -13.47
N TRP A 80 16.09 17.90 -13.15
CA TRP A 80 17.20 17.16 -12.55
C TRP A 80 17.54 17.70 -11.17
N HIS A 81 17.66 16.79 -10.20
CA HIS A 81 18.14 17.12 -8.87
C HIS A 81 19.20 16.14 -8.38
N ALA A 82 20.26 16.66 -7.76
CA ALA A 82 21.24 15.85 -7.06
C ALA A 82 20.69 15.45 -5.70
N LEU A 83 20.59 14.14 -5.41
CA LEU A 83 20.01 13.68 -4.14
C LEU A 83 21.05 13.74 -3.02
N ASN A 84 21.10 14.89 -2.34
CA ASN A 84 21.94 15.17 -1.18
C ASN A 84 21.19 16.16 -0.29
N PRO A 85 20.90 15.84 0.99
CA PRO A 85 21.43 14.79 1.85
C PRO A 85 20.78 13.41 1.70
N ALA A 86 21.23 12.46 2.53
CA ALA A 86 20.58 11.17 2.70
C ALA A 86 19.14 11.34 3.19
N GLY A 87 18.22 10.54 2.66
CA GLY A 87 16.82 10.57 3.06
C GLY A 87 15.90 9.88 2.06
N GLU A 88 14.60 9.90 2.36
CA GLU A 88 13.58 9.46 1.42
C GLU A 88 13.15 10.63 0.55
N TRP A 89 13.33 10.51 -0.77
CA TRP A 89 13.14 11.60 -1.70
C TRP A 89 11.85 11.48 -2.48
N PHE A 90 11.22 12.62 -2.69
CA PHE A 90 9.98 12.77 -3.43
C PHE A 90 10.08 13.98 -4.38
N VAL A 91 9.36 13.91 -5.48
CA VAL A 91 8.93 15.11 -6.20
C VAL A 91 7.46 15.34 -5.87
N LYS A 92 7.15 16.56 -5.43
CA LYS A 92 5.79 17.07 -5.26
C LYS A 92 5.36 17.78 -6.54
N PHE A 93 4.15 17.51 -6.98
CA PHE A 93 3.48 18.16 -8.11
C PHE A 93 2.26 18.94 -7.60
N ASP A 94 2.36 20.26 -7.59
CA ASP A 94 1.32 21.20 -7.14
C ASP A 94 0.60 21.87 -8.33
N PHE A 95 0.55 21.22 -9.50
CA PHE A 95 -0.12 21.77 -10.68
C PHE A 95 -1.64 21.92 -10.43
N PRO A 96 -2.30 22.92 -11.04
CA PRO A 96 -3.75 23.04 -10.98
C PRO A 96 -4.45 21.80 -11.55
N SER A 97 -5.62 21.45 -11.00
CA SER A 97 -6.33 20.19 -11.30
C SER A 97 -6.78 20.02 -12.76
N ASP A 98 -6.78 21.09 -13.55
CA ASP A 98 -7.12 21.07 -14.96
C ASP A 98 -5.89 20.83 -15.87
N TYR A 99 -4.70 20.60 -15.30
CA TYR A 99 -3.49 20.15 -16.02
C TYR A 99 -3.41 18.62 -16.03
N LYS A 100 -3.17 18.04 -17.20
CA LYS A 100 -2.91 16.60 -17.36
C LYS A 100 -1.40 16.38 -17.49
N ILE A 101 -0.72 16.36 -16.36
CA ILE A 101 0.73 16.20 -16.30
C ILE A 101 1.12 14.75 -16.53
N THR A 102 2.15 14.52 -17.35
CA THR A 102 2.83 13.25 -17.46
C THR A 102 4.23 13.34 -16.87
N ALA A 103 4.65 12.28 -16.17
CA ALA A 103 6.00 12.08 -15.71
C ALA A 103 6.57 10.82 -16.38
N ASN A 104 7.71 10.94 -17.07
CA ASN A 104 8.35 9.85 -17.82
C ASN A 104 7.39 9.12 -18.78
N GLY A 105 6.48 9.88 -19.41
CA GLY A 105 5.50 9.36 -20.37
C GLY A 105 4.26 8.70 -19.76
N GLN A 106 4.07 8.78 -18.43
CA GLN A 106 2.89 8.27 -17.75
C GLN A 106 2.11 9.43 -17.12
N THR A 107 0.80 9.49 -17.35
CA THR A 107 -0.09 10.47 -16.70
C THR A 107 -0.02 10.30 -15.19
N LEU A 108 0.22 11.39 -14.46
CA LEU A 108 0.28 11.37 -13.01
C LEU A 108 -1.12 11.20 -12.43
N GLU A 109 -1.34 10.11 -11.70
CA GLU A 109 -2.56 9.86 -10.92
C GLU A 109 -2.47 10.40 -9.48
N SER A 110 -1.30 10.87 -9.07
CA SER A 110 -1.05 11.39 -7.73
C SER A 110 -0.19 12.65 -7.78
N ASN A 111 -0.27 13.47 -6.74
CA ASN A 111 0.52 14.69 -6.61
C ASN A 111 1.99 14.46 -6.21
N LYS A 112 2.49 13.22 -6.35
CA LYS A 112 3.87 12.86 -6.00
C LYS A 112 4.50 11.82 -6.92
N LEU A 113 5.83 11.78 -6.88
CA LEU A 113 6.65 10.65 -7.31
C LEU A 113 7.67 10.35 -6.20
N SER A 114 7.79 9.09 -5.77
CA SER A 114 8.80 8.67 -4.79
C SER A 114 10.00 8.04 -5.48
N PHE A 115 11.20 8.42 -5.04
CA PHE A 115 12.47 7.78 -5.44
C PHE A 115 12.99 6.80 -4.38
N GLY A 116 12.25 6.66 -3.27
CA GLY A 116 12.68 5.89 -2.11
C GLY A 116 13.88 6.52 -1.39
N TYR A 117 14.53 5.70 -0.58
CA TYR A 117 15.66 6.12 0.25
C TYR A 117 16.96 6.18 -0.55
N SER A 118 17.65 7.33 -0.49
CA SER A 118 18.97 7.55 -1.08
C SER A 118 19.96 7.97 0.00
N VAL A 119 21.22 7.51 -0.07
CA VAL A 119 22.29 7.94 0.85
C VAL A 119 22.98 9.19 0.32
N VAL A 120 23.46 9.14 -0.92
CA VAL A 120 23.88 10.27 -1.77
C VAL A 120 23.90 9.67 -3.18
N SER A 121 23.30 10.32 -4.18
CA SER A 121 23.30 9.84 -5.57
C SER A 121 23.72 10.95 -6.53
N SER A 122 24.27 10.56 -7.70
CA SER A 122 24.66 11.47 -8.79
C SER A 122 23.51 12.31 -9.35
N GLY A 123 22.28 11.99 -8.96
CA GLY A 123 21.07 12.76 -9.25
C GLY A 123 20.04 11.94 -10.00
N TRP A 124 18.81 12.45 -10.02
CA TRP A 124 17.68 11.86 -10.71
C TRP A 124 16.99 12.91 -11.58
N GLY A 125 16.66 12.49 -12.80
CA GLY A 125 15.93 13.28 -13.79
C GLY A 125 14.51 12.76 -13.95
N ILE A 126 13.55 13.68 -14.08
CA ILE A 126 12.17 13.35 -14.46
C ILE A 126 11.80 14.16 -15.70
N ASN A 127 11.20 13.51 -16.69
CA ASN A 127 10.66 14.17 -17.87
C ASN A 127 9.21 14.54 -17.60
N ILE A 128 8.89 15.83 -17.69
CA ILE A 128 7.58 16.41 -17.39
C ILE A 128 7.00 17.01 -18.65
N ALA A 129 5.79 16.57 -19.00
CA ALA A 129 5.00 17.18 -20.06
C ALA A 129 3.56 17.39 -19.59
N CYS A 130 2.79 18.13 -20.38
CA CYS A 130 1.36 18.33 -20.13
C CYS A 130 0.60 18.01 -21.41
N GLU A 131 -0.33 17.06 -21.34
CA GLU A 131 -1.03 16.55 -22.54
C GLU A 131 -2.03 17.55 -23.11
N ASN A 132 -2.61 18.39 -22.26
CA ASN A 132 -3.77 19.21 -22.60
C ASN A 132 -3.48 20.72 -22.60
N LYS A 133 -2.28 21.15 -22.20
CA LYS A 133 -1.88 22.56 -22.14
C LYS A 133 -0.39 22.70 -22.40
N THR A 134 0.02 23.84 -22.95
CA THR A 134 1.42 24.24 -22.94
C THR A 134 1.83 24.61 -21.51
N ILE A 135 2.96 24.08 -21.05
CA ILE A 135 3.60 24.47 -19.79
C ILE A 135 4.89 25.23 -20.10
N THR A 136 5.22 26.20 -19.26
CA THR A 136 6.46 26.98 -19.36
C THR A 136 7.47 26.53 -18.32
N LYS A 137 8.75 26.89 -18.49
CA LYS A 137 9.76 26.70 -17.45
C LYS A 137 9.35 27.30 -16.10
N SER A 138 8.69 28.48 -16.10
CA SER A 138 8.20 29.11 -14.87
C SER A 138 7.09 28.30 -14.19
N ASP A 139 6.25 27.60 -14.95
CA ASP A 139 5.25 26.70 -14.38
C ASP A 139 5.92 25.50 -13.70
N VAL A 140 6.96 24.93 -14.33
CA VAL A 140 7.77 23.85 -13.77
C VAL A 140 8.42 24.30 -12.45
N GLU A 141 9.06 25.48 -12.42
CA GLU A 141 9.68 26.04 -11.20
C GLU A 141 8.66 26.27 -10.07
N LYS A 142 7.44 26.69 -10.43
CA LYS A 142 6.39 27.02 -9.46
C LYS A 142 5.72 25.79 -8.87
N TYR A 143 5.43 24.79 -9.70
CA TYR A 143 4.57 23.67 -9.33
C TYR A 143 5.34 22.37 -9.04
N ILE A 144 6.65 22.32 -9.29
CA ILE A 144 7.48 21.16 -8.96
C ILE A 144 8.41 21.50 -7.80
N LYS A 145 8.43 20.62 -6.80
CA LYS A 145 9.33 20.74 -5.65
C LYS A 145 9.96 19.39 -5.35
N TYR A 146 11.27 19.37 -5.14
CA TYR A 146 11.90 18.21 -4.52
C TYR A 146 11.71 18.31 -3.01
N MET A 147 11.28 17.21 -2.40
CA MET A 147 11.03 17.11 -0.97
C MET A 147 11.81 15.91 -0.44
N VAL A 148 12.42 16.04 0.73
CA VAL A 148 13.09 14.93 1.40
C VAL A 148 12.58 14.75 2.82
N ILE A 149 12.42 13.50 3.23
CA ILE A 149 12.31 13.14 4.64
C ILE A 149 13.71 12.80 5.14
N GLU A 150 14.27 13.70 5.94
CA GLU A 150 15.59 13.51 6.50
C GLU A 150 15.57 12.46 7.62
N PRO A 151 16.54 11.52 7.64
CA PRO A 151 16.61 10.45 8.63
C PRO A 151 16.57 10.96 10.07
N VAL A 152 17.13 12.15 10.32
CA VAL A 152 17.17 12.77 11.65
C VAL A 152 15.77 13.09 12.17
N LYS A 153 14.82 13.50 11.33
CA LYS A 153 13.46 13.87 11.76
C LYS A 153 12.68 12.66 12.28
N LEU A 154 12.82 11.52 11.60
CA LEU A 154 12.21 10.26 12.01
C LEU A 154 12.89 9.68 13.24
N GLN A 155 14.22 9.83 13.37
CA GLN A 155 14.94 9.46 14.59
C GLN A 155 14.51 10.29 15.79
N THR A 156 14.39 11.61 15.64
CA THR A 156 13.93 12.49 16.71
C THR A 156 12.52 12.12 17.14
N LEU A 157 11.61 11.89 16.20
CA LEU A 157 10.27 11.40 16.50
C LEU A 157 10.30 10.06 17.25
N TYR A 158 11.06 9.09 16.74
CA TYR A 158 11.22 7.79 17.38
C TYR A 158 11.76 7.93 18.81
N ASN A 159 12.73 8.81 19.02
CA ASN A 159 13.27 9.08 20.34
C ASN A 159 12.21 9.73 21.25
N ASN A 160 11.47 10.73 20.78
CA ASN A 160 10.44 11.40 21.57
C ASN A 160 9.28 10.47 21.95
N LEU A 161 8.88 9.57 21.04
CA LEU A 161 7.82 8.60 21.28
C LEU A 161 8.24 7.48 22.24
N PHE A 162 9.50 7.05 22.17
CA PHE A 162 9.93 5.80 22.79
C PHE A 162 10.99 5.96 23.88
N TYR A 163 11.53 7.17 24.08
CA TYR A 163 12.53 7.47 25.10
C TYR A 163 12.21 8.80 25.76
N LYS A 164 11.92 8.76 27.07
CA LYS A 164 11.82 9.97 27.87
C LYS A 164 13.13 10.17 28.62
N GLU A 165 13.83 11.27 28.36
CA GLU A 165 14.95 11.69 29.21
C GLU A 165 14.40 12.04 30.60
N ASP A 166 14.80 11.29 31.62
CA ASP A 166 14.41 11.55 32.99
C ASP A 166 15.36 12.63 33.56
N LYS A 167 14.99 13.91 33.42
CA LYS A 167 15.80 15.07 33.84
C LYS A 167 16.02 15.19 35.37
N LYS A 168 15.69 14.16 36.16
CA LYS A 168 15.74 14.18 37.63
C LYS A 168 16.96 13.50 38.24
N ASP A 169 17.78 12.80 37.47
CA ASP A 169 18.92 12.05 37.98
C ASP A 169 20.07 12.19 36.96
N GLU A 170 20.98 13.16 37.14
CA GLU A 170 22.13 13.39 36.23
C GLU A 170 23.03 12.15 36.08
N ASP A 171 22.90 11.19 37.00
CA ASP A 171 23.67 9.94 37.03
C ASP A 171 22.95 8.72 36.39
N LYS A 172 21.70 8.83 35.93
CA LYS A 172 21.01 7.76 35.18
C LYS A 172 20.69 8.22 33.75
N LYS A 173 21.63 7.97 32.84
CA LYS A 173 21.48 8.19 31.39
C LYS A 173 20.61 7.16 30.67
N ASP A 174 19.85 6.35 31.40
CA ASP A 174 18.97 5.36 30.80
C ASP A 174 17.56 5.93 30.77
N GLY A 175 17.25 6.66 29.70
CA GLY A 175 15.91 7.20 29.45
C GLY A 175 14.85 6.10 29.57
N LEU A 176 13.67 6.45 30.11
CA LEU A 176 12.58 5.49 30.26
C LEU A 176 12.10 5.06 28.87
N ASN A 177 12.25 3.78 28.57
CA ASN A 177 11.82 3.22 27.29
C ASN A 177 10.30 3.05 27.27
N LEU A 178 9.59 3.93 26.54
CA LEU A 178 8.14 3.92 26.38
C LEU A 178 7.68 3.00 25.23
N TYR A 179 8.61 2.34 24.54
CA TYR A 179 8.35 1.45 23.41
C TYR A 179 7.27 0.41 23.72
N ASP A 180 7.33 -0.22 24.89
CA ASP A 180 6.37 -1.27 25.26
C ASP A 180 4.98 -0.73 25.66
N GLN A 181 4.83 0.59 25.88
CA GLN A 181 3.54 1.20 26.26
C GLN A 181 2.70 1.60 25.06
N HIS A 182 3.34 2.04 23.97
CA HIS A 182 2.63 2.55 22.79
C HIS A 182 2.69 1.63 21.58
N ILE A 183 3.75 0.84 21.40
CA ILE A 183 3.86 -0.07 20.26
C ILE A 183 3.15 -1.38 20.54
N ILE A 184 2.29 -1.73 19.61
CA ILE A 184 1.56 -2.98 19.64
C ILE A 184 2.43 -4.03 18.96
N ARG A 185 2.77 -5.10 19.68
CA ARG A 185 3.35 -6.29 19.05
C ARG A 185 2.22 -7.08 18.41
N TYR A 186 2.26 -7.19 17.09
CA TYR A 186 1.21 -7.88 16.34
C TYR A 186 1.75 -8.98 15.43
N ASN A 187 0.91 -9.98 15.22
CA ASN A 187 1.19 -11.08 14.31
C ASN A 187 0.47 -10.84 13.00
N GLU A 188 1.24 -10.73 11.93
CA GLU A 188 0.70 -10.82 10.59
C GLU A 188 0.39 -12.28 10.24
N THR A 189 -0.82 -12.50 9.77
CA THR A 189 -1.29 -13.75 9.19
C THR A 189 -1.46 -13.56 7.68
N LYS A 190 -1.64 -14.67 6.94
CA LYS A 190 -1.88 -14.62 5.49
C LYS A 190 -3.06 -13.72 5.08
N THR A 191 -3.99 -13.46 5.98
CA THR A 191 -5.23 -12.73 5.69
C THR A 191 -5.44 -11.52 6.57
N GLY A 192 -4.54 -11.13 7.46
CA GLY A 192 -4.75 -9.97 8.34
C GLY A 192 -3.85 -9.98 9.55
N VAL A 193 -4.24 -9.26 10.60
CA VAL A 193 -3.40 -8.97 11.77
C VAL A 193 -4.13 -9.36 13.06
N ASN A 194 -3.41 -9.97 14.00
CA ASN A 194 -3.92 -10.29 15.33
C ASN A 194 -2.99 -9.80 16.43
N PHE A 195 -3.54 -9.21 17.48
CA PHE A 195 -2.81 -8.83 18.69
C PHE A 195 -3.73 -8.64 19.89
N THR A 196 -3.13 -8.48 21.06
CA THR A 196 -3.83 -8.14 22.29
C THR A 196 -3.27 -6.85 22.87
N ILE A 197 -4.15 -6.06 23.49
CA ILE A 197 -3.80 -4.86 24.26
C ILE A 197 -4.42 -5.01 25.64
N LYS A 198 -3.64 -4.76 26.68
CA LYS A 198 -4.11 -4.80 28.06
C LYS A 198 -4.45 -3.41 28.56
N ASP A 199 -5.39 -3.33 29.48
CA ASP A 199 -5.70 -2.11 30.25
C ASP A 199 -5.96 -0.86 29.39
N ALA A 200 -6.66 -1.04 28.26
CA ALA A 200 -6.92 0.08 27.34
C ALA A 200 -7.81 1.15 28.00
N SER A 201 -7.44 2.42 27.85
CA SER A 201 -8.19 3.54 28.42
C SER A 201 -9.46 3.86 27.62
N GLU A 202 -10.36 4.58 28.27
CA GLU A 202 -11.51 5.17 27.60
C GLU A 202 -11.01 6.17 26.54
N ASN A 203 -11.51 6.04 25.30
CA ASN A 203 -11.03 6.80 24.13
C ASN A 203 -9.60 6.46 23.65
N GLN A 204 -9.14 5.23 23.86
CA GLN A 204 -7.93 4.75 23.21
C GLN A 204 -8.24 4.21 21.81
N TYR A 205 -7.35 4.51 20.87
CA TYR A 205 -7.42 4.09 19.48
C TYR A 205 -6.16 3.33 19.09
N VAL A 206 -6.27 2.56 18.01
CA VAL A 206 -5.14 1.94 17.32
C VAL A 206 -5.01 2.57 15.95
N TYR A 207 -3.78 2.94 15.62
CA TYR A 207 -3.33 3.16 14.25
C TYR A 207 -2.56 1.93 13.78
N LEU A 208 -2.83 1.49 12.55
CA LEU A 208 -2.09 0.46 11.85
C LEU A 208 -1.89 0.91 10.39
N SER A 209 -0.65 0.89 9.91
CA SER A 209 -0.27 1.39 8.57
C SER A 209 -0.78 0.52 7.40
N ASN A 210 -1.54 -0.53 7.68
CA ASN A 210 -2.18 -1.36 6.67
C ASN A 210 -3.39 -0.64 6.05
N VAL A 211 -3.64 -0.90 4.77
CA VAL A 211 -4.77 -0.31 4.05
C VAL A 211 -6.07 -1.10 4.30
N VAL A 212 -7.15 -0.38 4.60
CA VAL A 212 -8.52 -0.88 4.65
C VAL A 212 -9.01 -1.15 3.23
N LEU A 213 -9.08 -2.42 2.85
CA LEU A 213 -9.67 -2.85 1.58
C LEU A 213 -11.16 -3.11 1.75
N LYS A 214 -11.93 -3.07 0.65
CA LYS A 214 -13.39 -3.28 0.63
C LYS A 214 -13.87 -4.54 1.38
N ASN A 215 -13.07 -5.61 1.37
CA ASN A 215 -13.39 -6.88 2.03
C ASN A 215 -12.64 -7.09 3.36
N SER A 216 -12.09 -6.01 3.93
CA SER A 216 -11.47 -6.03 5.26
C SER A 216 -12.56 -6.03 6.34
N LYS A 217 -12.35 -6.82 7.38
CA LYS A 217 -13.22 -6.94 8.55
C LYS A 217 -12.40 -6.74 9.81
N LEU A 218 -12.98 -6.06 10.78
CA LEU A 218 -12.41 -5.84 12.11
C LEU A 218 -13.27 -6.55 13.15
N LYS A 219 -12.61 -7.27 14.06
CA LYS A 219 -13.22 -7.81 15.27
C LYS A 219 -12.43 -7.37 16.50
N ILE A 220 -13.15 -6.90 17.51
CA ILE A 220 -12.63 -6.55 18.84
C ILE A 220 -13.40 -7.39 19.85
N ASN A 221 -12.68 -8.16 20.66
CA ASN A 221 -13.28 -9.07 21.66
C ASN A 221 -14.35 -10.00 21.06
N GLY A 222 -14.11 -10.46 19.82
CA GLY A 222 -15.02 -11.33 19.07
C GLY A 222 -16.22 -10.64 18.41
N LYS A 223 -16.51 -9.38 18.75
CA LYS A 223 -17.60 -8.59 18.16
C LYS A 223 -17.12 -7.88 16.89
N ASN A 224 -18.01 -7.69 15.93
CA ASN A 224 -17.71 -6.89 14.75
C ASN A 224 -17.55 -5.42 15.15
N ALA A 225 -16.50 -4.78 14.65
CA ALA A 225 -16.25 -3.36 14.81
C ALA A 225 -15.96 -2.73 13.44
N THR A 226 -15.95 -1.40 13.39
CA THR A 226 -15.74 -0.63 12.16
C THR A 226 -14.38 0.08 12.20
N PHE A 227 -13.76 0.17 11.03
CA PHE A 227 -12.65 1.10 10.83
C PHE A 227 -13.19 2.52 10.77
N ILE A 228 -12.38 3.47 11.19
CA ILE A 228 -12.63 4.89 10.98
C ILE A 228 -12.20 5.22 9.55
N GLU A 229 -13.14 5.77 8.78
CA GLU A 229 -12.89 6.17 7.40
C GLU A 229 -11.86 7.30 7.34
N ASN A 230 -10.90 7.14 6.43
CA ASN A 230 -9.92 8.17 6.10
C ASN A 230 -9.49 8.06 4.63
N LYS A 231 -9.15 9.18 4.01
CA LYS A 231 -8.73 9.22 2.59
C LYS A 231 -7.43 8.48 2.32
N ALA A 232 -6.53 8.43 3.30
CA ALA A 232 -5.32 7.61 3.22
C ALA A 232 -5.61 6.09 3.21
N GLY A 233 -6.84 5.69 3.53
CA GLY A 233 -7.29 4.31 3.57
C GLY A 233 -6.60 3.49 4.66
N LEU A 234 -5.99 4.09 5.68
CA LEU A 234 -5.23 3.40 6.72
C LEU A 234 -6.16 2.82 7.79
N MET A 235 -5.71 1.78 8.49
CA MET A 235 -6.50 1.14 9.55
C MET A 235 -6.45 1.96 10.83
N ILE A 236 -7.55 2.63 11.17
CA ILE A 236 -7.74 3.32 12.46
C ILE A 236 -9.02 2.78 13.09
N PHE A 237 -9.00 2.46 14.38
CA PHE A 237 -10.19 1.99 15.10
C PHE A 237 -10.09 2.23 16.61
N LYS A 238 -11.25 2.30 17.26
CA LYS A 238 -11.39 2.53 18.71
C LYS A 238 -11.33 1.21 19.47
N LEU A 239 -10.69 1.20 20.63
CA LEU A 239 -10.66 0.06 21.56
C LEU A 239 -11.84 0.10 22.54
N GLU A 240 -12.24 -1.06 23.05
CA GLU A 240 -13.09 -1.16 24.24
C GLU A 240 -12.26 -0.84 25.49
N LYS A 241 -12.87 -0.32 26.57
CA LYS A 241 -12.15 -0.08 27.83
C LYS A 241 -11.71 -1.41 28.47
N GLY A 242 -10.45 -1.51 28.88
CA GLY A 242 -9.86 -2.71 29.47
C GLY A 242 -9.12 -3.59 28.45
N ASP A 243 -9.17 -4.91 28.63
CA ASP A 243 -8.43 -5.85 27.78
C ASP A 243 -9.12 -6.04 26.41
N ASN A 244 -8.32 -5.97 25.34
CA ASN A 244 -8.77 -6.07 23.97
C ASN A 244 -8.02 -7.19 23.24
N THR A 245 -8.77 -8.07 22.57
CA THR A 245 -8.27 -8.97 21.54
C THR A 245 -8.72 -8.46 20.18
N VAL A 246 -7.78 -8.06 19.34
CA VAL A 246 -8.04 -7.47 18.03
C VAL A 246 -7.69 -8.46 16.92
N LYS A 247 -8.59 -8.58 15.95
CA LYS A 247 -8.42 -9.40 14.76
C LYS A 247 -8.91 -8.66 13.53
N THR A 248 -7.99 -8.38 12.61
CA THR A 248 -8.32 -7.94 11.25
C THR A 248 -8.26 -9.13 10.30
N SER A 249 -9.12 -9.13 9.30
CA SER A 249 -9.11 -10.16 8.25
C SER A 249 -9.55 -9.58 6.92
N TYR A 250 -8.96 -10.07 5.84
CA TYR A 250 -9.25 -9.73 4.46
C TYR A 250 -9.71 -10.98 3.73
N THR A 251 -10.85 -10.88 3.06
CA THR A 251 -11.33 -11.92 2.17
C THR A 251 -11.11 -11.50 0.72
N SER A 252 -10.14 -12.14 0.08
CA SER A 252 -9.92 -11.98 -1.36
C SER A 252 -11.21 -12.29 -2.14
N PRO A 253 -11.63 -11.45 -3.10
CA PRO A 253 -12.79 -11.75 -3.94
C PRO A 253 -12.47 -12.81 -5.01
N TYR A 254 -11.19 -13.03 -5.33
CA TYR A 254 -10.76 -13.89 -6.43
C TYR A 254 -11.21 -15.35 -6.33
N PRO A 255 -11.24 -16.02 -5.16
CA PRO A 255 -11.76 -17.38 -5.05
C PRO A 255 -13.24 -17.47 -5.44
N PHE A 256 -14.06 -16.48 -5.06
CA PHE A 256 -15.48 -16.45 -5.42
C PHE A 256 -15.66 -16.22 -6.93
N ILE A 257 -14.90 -15.28 -7.50
CA ILE A 257 -14.91 -15.01 -8.95
C ILE A 257 -14.46 -16.24 -9.74
N SER A 258 -13.38 -16.89 -9.29
CA SER A 258 -12.86 -18.12 -9.91
C SER A 258 -13.88 -19.25 -9.87
N LEU A 259 -14.58 -19.44 -8.75
CA LEU A 259 -15.65 -20.43 -8.64
C LEU A 259 -16.82 -20.09 -9.58
N ALA A 260 -17.25 -18.83 -9.64
CA ALA A 260 -18.31 -18.40 -10.54
C ALA A 260 -17.93 -18.63 -12.02
N CYS A 261 -16.69 -18.31 -12.41
CA CYS A 261 -16.15 -18.60 -13.73
C CYS A 261 -16.17 -20.10 -14.06
N MET A 262 -15.81 -20.96 -13.11
CA MET A 262 -15.89 -22.42 -13.28
C MET A 262 -17.34 -22.88 -13.49
N VAL A 263 -18.29 -22.42 -12.66
CA VAL A 263 -19.71 -22.79 -12.78
C VAL A 263 -20.28 -22.35 -14.12
N VAL A 264 -20.05 -21.10 -14.55
CA VAL A 264 -20.49 -20.59 -15.85
C VAL A 264 -19.90 -21.42 -16.99
N SER A 265 -18.63 -21.80 -16.89
CA SER A 265 -17.97 -22.63 -17.90
C SER A 265 -18.61 -24.01 -18.01
N VAL A 266 -18.88 -24.68 -16.89
CA VAL A 266 -19.59 -25.97 -16.87
C VAL A 266 -20.98 -25.84 -17.49
N LEU A 267 -21.73 -24.79 -17.15
CA LEU A 267 -23.05 -24.53 -17.74
C LEU A 267 -22.99 -24.29 -19.26
N LEU A 268 -21.99 -23.57 -19.75
CA LEU A 268 -21.76 -23.36 -21.18
C LEU A 268 -21.44 -24.68 -21.91
N VAL A 269 -20.58 -25.52 -21.33
CA VAL A 269 -20.25 -26.84 -21.91
C VAL A 269 -21.46 -27.76 -21.91
N LEU A 270 -22.25 -27.77 -20.84
CA LEU A 270 -23.51 -28.53 -20.78
C LEU A 270 -24.52 -28.03 -21.81
N GLY A 271 -24.69 -26.71 -21.93
CA GLY A 271 -25.57 -26.07 -22.92
C GLY A 271 -25.16 -26.43 -24.36
N LEU A 272 -23.87 -26.31 -24.69
CA LEU A 272 -23.34 -26.72 -25.99
C LEU A 272 -23.54 -28.22 -26.26
N THR A 273 -23.36 -29.07 -25.24
CA THR A 273 -23.56 -30.52 -25.36
C THR A 273 -25.04 -30.88 -25.57
N MET A 274 -25.96 -30.20 -24.87
CA MET A 274 -27.40 -30.36 -25.06
C MET A 274 -27.86 -29.86 -26.43
N LEU A 275 -27.35 -28.71 -26.89
CA LEU A 275 -27.58 -28.21 -28.24
C LEU A 275 -27.12 -29.22 -29.28
N ARG A 276 -25.90 -29.77 -29.15
CA ARG A 276 -25.37 -30.84 -30.03
C ARG A 276 -26.28 -32.08 -30.08
N ARG A 277 -26.90 -32.46 -28.95
CA ARG A 277 -27.85 -33.59 -28.92
C ARG A 277 -29.16 -33.27 -29.65
N LYS A 278 -29.67 -32.04 -29.54
CA LYS A 278 -30.90 -31.61 -30.24
C LYS A 278 -30.68 -31.31 -31.72
N THR A 279 -29.52 -30.78 -32.13
CA THR A 279 -29.24 -30.48 -33.54
C THR A 279 -28.96 -31.72 -34.39
N LYS A 280 -28.78 -32.91 -33.81
CA LYS A 280 -28.86 -34.17 -34.55
C LYS A 280 -30.22 -34.41 -35.21
N PHE A 281 -31.29 -33.77 -34.72
CA PHE A 281 -32.63 -33.82 -35.31
C PHE A 281 -32.90 -32.75 -36.37
N LEU A 282 -32.03 -31.73 -36.51
CA LEU A 282 -32.18 -30.66 -37.50
C LEU A 282 -31.14 -30.87 -38.60
N THR A 283 -31.70 -31.16 -39.78
CA THR A 283 -31.13 -31.50 -41.09
C THR A 283 -29.66 -31.16 -41.41
N TYR A 284 -29.08 -32.11 -42.15
CA TYR A 284 -27.71 -32.27 -42.63
C TYR A 284 -27.30 -31.18 -43.63
N ASP A 285 -26.26 -30.39 -43.35
CA ASP A 285 -25.51 -29.63 -44.37
C ASP A 285 -24.14 -29.17 -43.85
N ALA A 286 -23.22 -28.80 -44.77
CA ALA A 286 -21.79 -28.50 -44.53
C ALA A 286 -21.50 -27.48 -43.40
N THR A 287 -22.49 -26.68 -43.01
CA THR A 287 -22.48 -25.78 -41.86
C THR A 287 -22.36 -26.51 -40.51
N GLN A 288 -22.80 -27.78 -40.40
CA GLN A 288 -22.66 -28.58 -39.17
C GLN A 288 -21.20 -28.83 -38.79
N SER A 289 -20.33 -29.11 -39.76
CA SER A 289 -18.91 -29.38 -39.51
C SER A 289 -18.21 -28.12 -38.98
N VAL A 290 -18.49 -26.96 -39.59
CA VAL A 290 -17.94 -25.68 -39.14
C VAL A 290 -18.45 -25.32 -37.75
N LEU A 291 -19.75 -25.50 -37.47
CA LEU A 291 -20.34 -25.32 -36.14
C LEU A 291 -19.78 -26.31 -35.12
N TYR A 292 -19.46 -27.54 -35.53
CA TYR A 292 -18.84 -28.55 -34.68
C TYR A 292 -17.42 -28.16 -34.27
N TYR A 293 -16.59 -27.75 -35.22
CA TYR A 293 -15.23 -27.29 -34.94
C TYR A 293 -15.23 -25.97 -34.16
N ALA A 294 -16.09 -25.00 -34.52
CA ALA A 294 -16.23 -23.75 -33.77
C ALA A 294 -16.67 -23.98 -32.31
N SER A 295 -17.64 -24.88 -32.09
CA SER A 295 -18.07 -25.23 -30.73
C SER A 295 -17.01 -26.01 -29.95
N ALA A 296 -16.23 -26.89 -30.60
CA ALA A 296 -15.13 -27.62 -29.97
C ALA A 296 -13.98 -26.68 -29.59
N VAL A 297 -13.59 -25.77 -30.48
CA VAL A 297 -12.56 -24.76 -30.23
C VAL A 297 -13.01 -23.82 -29.11
N LEU A 298 -14.24 -23.32 -29.15
CA LEU A 298 -14.79 -22.46 -28.10
C LEU A 298 -14.84 -23.18 -26.74
N THR A 299 -15.28 -24.44 -26.72
CA THR A 299 -15.27 -25.28 -25.51
C THR A 299 -13.85 -25.44 -24.96
N THR A 300 -12.88 -25.70 -25.82
CA THR A 300 -11.47 -25.86 -25.43
C THR A 300 -10.91 -24.56 -24.86
N VAL A 301 -11.15 -23.42 -25.52
CA VAL A 301 -10.74 -22.10 -25.04
C VAL A 301 -11.39 -21.80 -23.68
N LEU A 302 -12.69 -22.09 -23.52
CA LEU A 302 -13.38 -21.90 -22.24
C LEU A 302 -12.79 -22.77 -21.12
N ILE A 303 -12.53 -24.06 -21.38
CA ILE A 303 -11.90 -24.95 -20.41
C ILE A 303 -10.50 -24.44 -20.03
N VAL A 304 -9.68 -24.05 -21.01
CA VAL A 304 -8.32 -23.58 -20.74
C VAL A 304 -8.32 -22.28 -19.93
N PHE A 305 -9.09 -21.27 -20.34
CA PHE A 305 -9.05 -19.96 -19.70
C PHE A 305 -9.83 -19.87 -18.38
N PHE A 306 -10.89 -20.65 -18.21
CA PHE A 306 -11.78 -20.51 -17.04
C PHE A 306 -11.76 -21.71 -16.09
N ILE A 307 -11.16 -22.84 -16.48
CA ILE A 307 -10.98 -23.99 -15.59
C ILE A 307 -9.49 -24.22 -15.33
N VAL A 308 -8.70 -24.46 -16.38
CA VAL A 308 -7.27 -24.81 -16.23
C VAL A 308 -6.48 -23.64 -15.67
N TYR A 309 -6.60 -22.44 -16.25
CA TYR A 309 -5.83 -21.27 -15.81
C TYR A 309 -6.13 -20.86 -14.35
N PRO A 310 -7.41 -20.73 -13.91
CA PRO A 310 -7.71 -20.43 -12.51
C PRO A 310 -7.31 -21.55 -11.55
N LEU A 311 -7.42 -22.82 -11.97
CA LEU A 311 -6.96 -23.95 -11.16
C LEU A 311 -5.44 -23.93 -10.97
N ILE A 312 -4.67 -23.61 -12.01
CA ILE A 312 -3.21 -23.41 -11.90
C ILE A 312 -2.91 -22.27 -10.93
N LEU A 313 -3.55 -21.11 -11.06
CA LEU A 313 -3.37 -19.99 -10.13
C LEU A 313 -3.76 -20.34 -8.70
N PHE A 314 -4.82 -21.14 -8.51
CA PHE A 314 -5.25 -21.60 -7.20
C PHE A 314 -4.26 -22.60 -6.58
N ILE A 315 -3.83 -23.61 -7.34
CA ILE A 315 -2.86 -24.61 -6.90
C ILE A 315 -1.53 -23.94 -6.56
N ASP A 316 -1.07 -23.02 -7.40
CA ASP A 316 0.13 -22.22 -7.14
C ASP A 316 -0.02 -21.47 -5.82
N LYS A 317 -1.06 -20.63 -5.67
CA LYS A 317 -1.26 -19.82 -4.46
C LYS A 317 -1.54 -20.64 -3.19
N ALA A 318 -2.10 -21.84 -3.31
CA ALA A 318 -2.47 -22.69 -2.18
C ALA A 318 -1.34 -23.65 -1.73
N PHE A 319 -0.52 -24.16 -2.66
CA PHE A 319 0.42 -25.26 -2.37
C PHE A 319 1.88 -24.95 -2.72
N LEU A 320 2.14 -24.09 -3.70
CA LEU A 320 3.49 -23.79 -4.16
C LEU A 320 3.80 -22.35 -3.74
N ASN A 321 4.64 -22.15 -2.72
CA ASN A 321 5.11 -20.82 -2.33
C ASN A 321 6.03 -20.19 -3.41
N VAL A 322 5.56 -20.07 -4.66
CA VAL A 322 6.32 -19.59 -5.81
C VAL A 322 5.73 -18.26 -6.27
N ASN A 323 6.56 -17.23 -6.23
CA ASN A 323 6.19 -15.86 -6.50
C ASN A 323 6.14 -15.62 -8.02
N LEU A 324 5.03 -16.00 -8.67
CA LEU A 324 4.85 -15.93 -10.13
C LEU A 324 4.84 -14.51 -10.72
N GLY A 325 4.72 -13.47 -9.88
CA GLY A 325 4.91 -12.07 -10.28
C GLY A 325 6.30 -11.76 -10.87
N ARG A 326 7.28 -12.64 -10.63
CA ARG A 326 8.64 -12.52 -11.18
C ARG A 326 8.85 -13.19 -12.55
N ILE A 327 7.89 -13.99 -13.02
CA ILE A 327 7.97 -14.66 -14.33
C ILE A 327 7.24 -13.83 -15.41
N ILE A 328 6.14 -13.17 -15.06
CA ILE A 328 5.38 -12.32 -16.01
C ILE A 328 6.08 -10.98 -16.25
N SER A 329 7.01 -10.54 -15.39
CA SER A 329 7.86 -9.36 -15.65
C SER A 329 9.09 -9.66 -16.54
N LYS A 330 9.21 -10.88 -17.07
CA LYS A 330 10.29 -11.30 -17.99
C LYS A 330 9.77 -11.89 -19.31
N LEU A 331 8.48 -11.80 -19.58
CA LEU A 331 7.87 -11.92 -20.91
C LEU A 331 7.35 -10.54 -21.28
#